data_AF-A0AAV9VSX9-F1
#
_entry.id   AF-A0AAV9VSX9-F1
#
_cell.length_a   1.000
_cell.length_b   1.000
_cell.length_c   1.000
_cell.angle_alpha   90.00
_cell.angle_beta   90.00
_cell.angle_gamma   90.00
#
_symmetry.space_group_name_H-M   'P 1'
#
loop_
_entity.id
_entity.type
_entity.pdbx_description
1 polymer ?
#
loop_
_entity_poly.entity_id
_entity_poly.type
_entity_poly.pdbx_seq_one_letter_code
_entity_poly.pdbx_strand_id
1 'polypeptide(L)'
;MLSRRSKADTRMRNRIASLDPDRRYLADNIFHQELTEERKSRMKAAIQYSEEYLQGLTVKKFRAILGATLNQDWADIKAAVQAIHNAYVEDHDIDKITKSRMPQHHLARILDAIIIQKTFNNLSVRPEPFESYAYWLFLNHLRGHQNDNLDLVSSQDADLEPETTEDC
;
A
#
# COMPACT_ATOMS: atom_id res chain seq x y z
N MET A 1 -13.35 17.56 24.01
CA MET A 1 -12.16 17.37 23.15
C MET A 1 -11.86 15.88 23.07
N LEU A 2 -11.97 15.24 21.90
CA LEU A 2 -11.58 13.84 21.73
C LEU A 2 -10.04 13.73 21.77
N SER A 3 -9.53 12.84 22.61
CA SER A 3 -8.10 12.50 22.69
C SER A 3 -7.56 12.10 21.31
N ARG A 4 -6.28 12.45 21.03
CA ARG A 4 -5.61 12.11 19.75
C ARG A 4 -5.71 10.62 19.39
N ARG A 5 -5.72 9.73 20.40
CA ARG A 5 -5.92 8.28 20.21
C ARG A 5 -7.31 7.94 19.68
N SER A 6 -8.36 8.48 20.30
CA SER A 6 -9.76 8.26 19.88
C SER A 6 -10.04 8.72 18.44
N LYS A 7 -9.38 9.80 17.98
CA LYS A 7 -9.50 10.26 16.59
C LYS A 7 -8.80 9.35 15.59
N ALA A 8 -7.65 8.76 15.95
CA ALA A 8 -6.92 7.83 15.09
C ALA A 8 -7.72 6.52 14.91
N ASP A 9 -8.29 6.00 16.00
CA ASP A 9 -9.11 4.79 15.97
C ASP A 9 -10.37 4.99 15.10
N THR A 10 -11.03 6.15 15.22
CA THR A 10 -12.19 6.50 14.39
C THR A 10 -11.83 6.57 12.91
N ARG A 11 -10.70 7.21 12.57
CA ARG A 11 -10.22 7.28 11.18
C ARG A 11 -9.92 5.89 10.63
N MET A 12 -9.34 5.01 11.44
CA MET A 12 -9.05 3.65 10.99
C MET A 12 -10.31 2.84 10.72
N ARG A 13 -11.29 2.90 11.63
CA ARG A 13 -12.59 2.24 11.43
C ARG A 13 -13.28 2.71 10.16
N ASN A 14 -13.26 4.02 9.89
CA ASN A 14 -13.83 4.58 8.66
C ASN A 14 -13.11 4.07 7.40
N ARG A 15 -11.78 3.91 7.45
CA ARG A 15 -11.00 3.35 6.33
C ARG A 15 -11.28 1.87 6.09
N ILE A 16 -11.45 1.07 7.15
CA ILE A 16 -11.87 -0.34 7.03
C ILE A 16 -13.29 -0.42 6.45
N ALA A 17 -14.19 0.48 6.86
CA ALA A 17 -15.55 0.56 6.34
C ALA A 17 -15.63 1.01 4.86
N SER A 18 -14.58 1.65 4.34
CA SER A 18 -14.51 2.10 2.93
C SER A 18 -13.86 1.09 1.99
N LEU A 19 -13.51 -0.12 2.47
CA LEU A 19 -13.03 -1.19 1.61
C LEU A 19 -14.13 -1.61 0.63
N ASP A 20 -13.75 -1.86 -0.62
CA ASP A 20 -14.63 -2.34 -1.69
C ASP A 20 -13.85 -3.33 -2.58
N PRO A 21 -14.08 -4.65 -2.43
CA PRO A 21 -15.10 -5.25 -1.57
C PRO A 21 -14.78 -5.10 -0.08
N ASP A 22 -15.85 -5.11 0.72
CA ASP A 22 -15.80 -4.79 2.14
C ASP A 22 -15.09 -5.85 2.99
N ARG A 23 -14.85 -5.50 4.26
CA ARG A 23 -14.20 -6.40 5.23
C ARG A 23 -14.89 -7.78 5.33
N ARG A 24 -16.22 -7.83 5.28
CA ARG A 24 -16.95 -9.09 5.44
C ARG A 24 -16.70 -10.01 4.26
N TYR A 25 -16.77 -9.47 3.05
CA TYR A 25 -16.41 -10.22 1.85
C TYR A 25 -14.98 -10.75 1.93
N LEU A 26 -14.02 -9.91 2.36
CA LEU A 26 -12.62 -10.31 2.50
C LEU A 26 -12.43 -11.45 3.50
N ALA A 27 -13.11 -11.39 4.66
CA ALA A 27 -13.12 -12.45 5.66
C ALA A 27 -13.63 -13.77 5.07
N ASP A 28 -14.83 -13.72 4.46
CA ASP A 28 -15.54 -14.89 3.95
C ASP A 28 -14.85 -15.53 2.73
N ASN A 29 -14.16 -14.74 1.91
CA ASN A 29 -13.69 -15.17 0.58
C ASN A 29 -12.19 -15.10 0.35
N ILE A 30 -11.38 -14.50 1.22
CA ILE A 30 -9.92 -14.38 0.99
C ILE A 30 -9.11 -14.73 2.22
N PHE A 31 -9.42 -14.10 3.34
CA PHE A 31 -8.62 -14.12 4.57
C PHE A 31 -8.39 -15.53 5.13
N HIS A 32 -9.31 -16.46 4.88
CA HIS A 32 -9.20 -17.85 5.31
C HIS A 32 -9.00 -18.85 4.17
N GLN A 33 -8.88 -18.40 2.91
CA GLN A 33 -8.69 -19.32 1.79
C GLN A 33 -7.39 -20.13 1.93
N GLU A 34 -7.47 -21.41 1.60
CA GLU A 34 -6.30 -22.28 1.52
C GLU A 34 -5.38 -21.84 0.38
N LEU A 35 -4.08 -21.88 0.61
CA LEU A 35 -3.09 -21.52 -0.41
C LEU A 35 -2.72 -22.74 -1.24
N THR A 36 -3.21 -22.76 -2.46
CA THR A 36 -2.81 -23.74 -3.48
C THR A 36 -1.33 -23.61 -3.83
N GLU A 37 -0.71 -24.69 -4.30
CA GLU A 37 0.69 -24.66 -4.78
C GLU A 37 0.89 -23.68 -5.94
N GLU A 38 -0.11 -23.55 -6.81
CA GLU A 38 -0.10 -22.56 -7.88
C GLU A 38 -0.03 -21.14 -7.32
N ARG A 39 -0.83 -20.81 -6.29
CA ARG A 39 -0.82 -19.49 -5.68
C ARG A 39 0.53 -19.20 -5.01
N LYS A 40 1.12 -20.19 -4.33
CA LYS A 40 2.47 -20.08 -3.74
C LYS A 40 3.52 -19.80 -4.81
N SER A 41 3.44 -20.48 -5.95
CA SER A 41 4.33 -20.25 -7.09
C SER A 41 4.21 -18.83 -7.65
N ARG A 42 2.98 -18.34 -7.88
CA ARG A 42 2.74 -16.95 -8.32
C ARG A 42 3.27 -15.92 -7.35
N MET A 43 3.05 -16.13 -6.05
CA MET A 43 3.60 -15.24 -5.02
C MET A 43 5.13 -15.21 -5.05
N LYS A 44 5.79 -16.36 -5.21
CA LYS A 44 7.26 -16.41 -5.34
C LYS A 44 7.74 -15.61 -6.55
N ALA A 45 7.07 -15.74 -7.69
CA ALA A 45 7.38 -14.95 -8.89
C ALA A 45 7.17 -13.44 -8.66
N ALA A 46 6.10 -13.06 -7.94
CA ALA A 46 5.82 -11.67 -7.61
C ALA A 46 6.89 -11.05 -6.70
N ILE A 47 7.34 -11.80 -5.70
CA ILE A 47 8.45 -11.40 -4.81
C ILE A 47 9.72 -11.21 -5.62
N GLN A 48 10.11 -12.20 -6.43
CA GLN A 48 11.32 -12.16 -7.24
C GLN A 48 11.30 -10.95 -8.19
N TYR A 49 10.21 -10.76 -8.93
CA TYR A 49 10.07 -9.61 -9.82
C TYR A 49 10.18 -8.28 -9.07
N SER A 50 9.57 -8.17 -7.89
CA SER A 50 9.67 -6.96 -7.09
C SER A 50 11.09 -6.70 -6.60
N GLU A 51 11.85 -7.73 -6.24
CA GLU A 51 13.24 -7.60 -5.80
C GLU A 51 14.16 -7.18 -6.95
N GLU A 52 13.97 -7.76 -8.13
CA GLU A 52 14.77 -7.47 -9.33
C GLU A 52 14.46 -6.09 -9.94
N TYR A 53 13.19 -5.69 -9.98
CA TYR A 53 12.76 -4.54 -10.80
C TYR A 53 12.14 -3.38 -10.01
N LEU A 54 11.52 -3.65 -8.85
CA LEU A 54 10.74 -2.63 -8.13
C LEU A 54 11.45 -2.10 -6.87
N GLN A 55 12.35 -2.86 -6.27
CA GLN A 55 12.95 -2.57 -4.95
C GLN A 55 13.69 -1.22 -4.88
N GLY A 56 14.21 -0.73 -6.02
CA GLY A 56 14.90 0.56 -6.14
C GLY A 56 14.03 1.71 -6.64
N LEU A 57 12.74 1.49 -6.91
CA LEU A 57 11.87 2.55 -7.43
C LEU A 57 11.51 3.56 -6.32
N THR A 58 11.52 4.84 -6.70
CA THR A 58 10.94 5.89 -5.86
C THR A 58 9.42 5.83 -5.93
N VAL A 59 8.74 6.31 -4.88
CA VAL A 59 7.27 6.43 -4.86
C VAL A 59 6.75 7.18 -6.10
N LYS A 60 7.44 8.26 -6.52
CA LYS A 60 7.09 9.03 -7.71
C LYS A 60 7.12 8.17 -8.99
N LYS A 61 8.17 7.37 -9.19
CA LYS A 61 8.28 6.46 -10.35
C LYS A 61 7.22 5.36 -10.29
N PHE A 62 7.01 4.78 -9.12
CA PHE A 62 6.00 3.74 -8.92
C PHE A 62 4.58 4.24 -9.22
N ARG A 63 4.21 5.44 -8.73
CA ARG A 63 2.92 6.07 -9.01
C ARG A 63 2.66 6.23 -10.50
N ALA A 64 3.67 6.64 -11.27
CA ALA A 64 3.55 6.78 -12.71
C ALA A 64 3.28 5.43 -13.40
N ILE A 65 3.97 4.37 -13.00
CA ILE A 65 3.77 3.02 -13.55
C ILE A 65 2.37 2.49 -13.21
N LEU A 66 1.89 2.74 -11.99
CA LEU A 66 0.58 2.28 -11.54
C LEU A 66 -0.59 3.13 -12.08
N GLY A 67 -0.31 4.26 -12.74
CA GLY A 67 -1.35 5.19 -13.19
C GLY A 67 -1.99 6.03 -12.09
N ALA A 68 -1.40 6.07 -10.88
CA ALA A 68 -1.87 6.83 -9.72
C ALA A 68 -1.28 8.25 -9.70
N THR A 69 -1.49 9.00 -10.79
CA THR A 69 -0.89 10.32 -11.00
C THR A 69 -1.55 11.40 -10.15
N LEU A 70 -2.83 11.25 -9.80
CA LEU A 70 -3.52 12.14 -8.88
C LEU A 70 -3.12 11.84 -7.43
N ASN A 71 -3.01 12.88 -6.60
CA ASN A 71 -2.67 12.72 -5.19
C ASN A 71 -3.77 11.98 -4.41
N GLN A 72 -5.02 12.16 -4.82
CA GLN A 72 -6.16 11.48 -4.21
C GLN A 72 -6.09 9.97 -4.45
N ASP A 73 -5.88 9.51 -5.70
CA ASP A 73 -5.72 8.09 -6.03
C ASP A 73 -4.62 7.43 -5.18
N TRP A 74 -3.49 8.11 -5.03
CA TRP A 74 -2.40 7.60 -4.20
C TRP A 74 -2.76 7.54 -2.71
N ALA A 75 -3.47 8.54 -2.20
CA ALA A 75 -3.96 8.54 -0.82
C ALA A 75 -4.94 7.39 -0.57
N ASP A 76 -5.85 7.14 -1.52
CA ASP A 76 -6.85 6.08 -1.44
C ASP A 76 -6.21 4.69 -1.53
N ILE A 77 -5.21 4.51 -2.40
CA ILE A 77 -4.38 3.30 -2.46
C ILE A 77 -3.69 3.02 -1.12
N LYS A 78 -3.02 4.03 -0.53
CA LYS A 78 -2.35 3.88 0.77
C LYS A 78 -3.36 3.54 1.86
N ALA A 79 -4.52 4.19 1.86
CA ALA A 79 -5.58 3.95 2.83
C ALA A 79 -6.15 2.54 2.71
N ALA A 80 -6.37 2.04 1.50
CA ALA A 80 -6.85 0.68 1.25
C ALA A 80 -5.85 -0.38 1.73
N VAL A 81 -4.55 -0.25 1.39
CA VAL A 81 -3.51 -1.18 1.86
C VAL A 81 -3.44 -1.22 3.38
N GLN A 82 -3.48 -0.06 4.03
CA GLN A 82 -3.45 0.02 5.48
C GLN A 82 -4.71 -0.58 6.12
N ALA A 83 -5.89 -0.29 5.55
CA ALA A 83 -7.15 -0.82 6.03
C ALA A 83 -7.23 -2.36 5.87
N ILE A 84 -6.77 -2.91 4.75
CA ILE A 84 -6.68 -4.36 4.55
C ILE A 84 -5.75 -5.01 5.58
N HIS A 85 -4.57 -4.44 5.79
CA HIS A 85 -3.63 -4.95 6.78
C HIS A 85 -4.28 -5.00 8.17
N ASN A 86 -4.92 -3.92 8.61
CA ASN A 86 -5.56 -3.88 9.92
C ASN A 86 -6.78 -4.79 10.01
N ALA A 87 -7.61 -4.84 8.96
CA ALA A 87 -8.75 -5.76 8.90
C ALA A 87 -8.29 -7.21 9.00
N TYR A 88 -7.20 -7.59 8.32
CA TYR A 88 -6.61 -8.93 8.37
C TYR A 88 -6.10 -9.28 9.77
N VAL A 89 -5.35 -8.37 10.39
CA VAL A 89 -4.79 -8.53 11.74
C VAL A 89 -5.91 -8.67 12.78
N GLU A 90 -6.95 -7.82 12.71
CA GLU A 90 -8.12 -7.89 13.59
C GLU A 90 -8.92 -9.18 13.39
N ASP A 91 -9.05 -9.65 12.16
CA ASP A 91 -9.79 -10.86 11.81
C ASP A 91 -9.10 -12.15 12.30
N HIS A 92 -7.76 -12.18 12.26
CA HIS A 92 -6.98 -13.33 12.72
C HIS A 92 -6.57 -13.26 14.20
N ASP A 93 -6.90 -12.18 14.90
CA ASP A 93 -6.48 -11.91 16.29
C ASP A 93 -4.96 -12.09 16.48
N ILE A 94 -4.16 -11.53 15.56
CA ILE A 94 -2.70 -11.61 15.58
C ILE A 94 -2.05 -10.29 15.93
N ASP A 95 -0.77 -10.34 16.30
CA ASP A 95 0.05 -9.14 16.38
C ASP A 95 0.18 -8.48 15.00
N LYS A 96 0.37 -7.16 15.02
CA LYS A 96 0.60 -6.38 13.80
C LYS A 96 1.78 -6.95 13.01
N ILE A 97 1.53 -7.25 11.74
CA ILE A 97 2.55 -7.83 10.87
C ILE A 97 3.62 -6.76 10.60
N THR A 98 4.87 -7.16 10.76
CA THR A 98 6.04 -6.35 10.38
C THR A 98 6.86 -7.09 9.34
N LYS A 99 7.75 -6.39 8.64
CA LYS A 99 8.60 -6.99 7.60
C LYS A 99 9.37 -8.23 8.09
N SER A 100 9.82 -8.24 9.35
CA SER A 100 10.59 -9.35 9.93
C SER A 100 9.73 -10.52 10.42
N ARG A 101 8.41 -10.34 10.56
CA ARG A 101 7.48 -11.34 11.10
C ARG A 101 6.34 -11.62 10.13
N MET A 102 6.65 -11.77 8.85
CA MET A 102 5.63 -12.00 7.82
C MET A 102 5.68 -13.45 7.31
N PRO A 103 4.85 -14.34 7.87
CA PRO A 103 4.61 -15.64 7.26
C PRO A 103 4.11 -15.50 5.82
N GLN A 104 4.62 -16.35 4.93
CA GLN A 104 4.26 -16.35 3.51
C GLN A 104 2.76 -16.50 3.26
N HIS A 105 2.05 -17.20 4.15
CA HIS A 105 0.62 -17.43 3.94
C HIS A 105 -0.25 -16.20 4.23
N HIS A 106 0.08 -15.43 5.27
CA HIS A 106 -0.57 -14.16 5.54
C HIS A 106 -0.31 -13.17 4.40
N LEU A 107 0.93 -13.15 3.89
CA LEU A 107 1.29 -12.30 2.77
C LEU A 107 0.41 -12.58 1.55
N ALA A 108 0.31 -13.83 1.10
CA ALA A 108 -0.50 -14.18 -0.07
C ALA A 108 -1.94 -13.64 0.02
N ARG A 109 -2.61 -13.87 1.15
CA ARG A 109 -3.99 -13.43 1.39
C ARG A 109 -4.14 -11.92 1.44
N ILE A 110 -3.17 -11.23 2.02
CA ILE A 110 -3.15 -9.75 2.03
C ILE A 110 -2.96 -9.21 0.60
N LEU A 111 -2.05 -9.80 -0.19
CA LEU A 111 -1.86 -9.40 -1.58
C LEU A 111 -3.14 -9.62 -2.39
N ASP A 112 -3.79 -10.78 -2.24
CA ASP A 112 -5.05 -11.07 -2.92
C ASP A 112 -6.13 -10.07 -2.53
N ALA A 113 -6.26 -9.74 -1.24
CA ALA A 113 -7.19 -8.73 -0.76
C ALA A 113 -6.91 -7.34 -1.34
N ILE A 114 -5.64 -6.95 -1.50
CA ILE A 114 -5.24 -5.69 -2.16
C ILE A 114 -5.66 -5.72 -3.62
N ILE A 115 -5.31 -6.77 -4.35
CA ILE A 115 -5.51 -6.86 -5.80
C ILE A 115 -6.98 -6.72 -6.19
N ILE A 116 -7.88 -7.28 -5.38
CA ILE A 116 -9.29 -7.28 -5.72
C ILE A 116 -10.01 -5.98 -5.36
N GLN A 117 -9.39 -5.02 -4.65
CA GLN A 117 -10.10 -3.77 -4.34
C GLN A 117 -10.36 -2.95 -5.60
N LYS A 118 -11.52 -2.32 -5.62
CA LYS A 118 -11.96 -1.43 -6.68
C LYS A 118 -11.00 -0.25 -6.90
N THR A 119 -10.42 0.29 -5.83
CA THR A 119 -9.40 1.37 -5.91
C THR A 119 -8.21 0.96 -6.77
N PHE A 120 -7.86 -0.32 -6.80
CA PHE A 120 -6.78 -0.87 -7.62
C PHE A 120 -7.24 -1.26 -9.03
N ASN A 121 -8.44 -1.82 -9.13
CA ASN A 121 -9.01 -2.24 -10.41
C ASN A 121 -9.43 -1.08 -11.32
N ASN A 122 -9.68 0.10 -10.74
CA ASN A 122 -10.07 1.31 -11.49
C ASN A 122 -8.88 2.16 -11.95
N LEU A 123 -7.64 1.74 -11.69
CA LEU A 123 -6.45 2.48 -12.14
C LEU A 123 -6.32 2.42 -13.66
N SER A 124 -5.84 3.50 -14.26
CA SER A 124 -5.82 3.68 -15.72
C SER A 124 -4.84 2.77 -16.46
N VAL A 125 -3.74 2.35 -15.81
CA VAL A 125 -2.64 1.61 -16.47
C VAL A 125 -2.70 0.10 -16.22
N ARG A 126 -3.26 -0.34 -15.07
CA ARG A 126 -3.33 -1.75 -14.61
C ARG A 126 -2.10 -2.59 -15.03
N PRO A 127 -0.90 -2.26 -14.51
CA PRO A 127 0.34 -2.87 -14.99
C PRO A 127 0.44 -4.34 -14.60
N GLU A 128 0.96 -5.17 -15.51
CA GLU A 128 1.30 -6.57 -15.25
C GLU A 128 2.80 -6.75 -14.97
N PRO A 129 3.21 -7.66 -14.07
CA PRO A 129 2.36 -8.51 -13.22
C PRO A 129 1.81 -7.75 -12.00
N PHE A 130 0.48 -7.68 -11.85
CA PHE A 130 -0.15 -6.84 -10.82
C PHE A 130 0.20 -7.26 -9.37
N GLU A 131 0.42 -8.56 -9.15
CA GLU A 131 0.81 -9.11 -7.85
C GLU A 131 2.13 -8.51 -7.30
N SER A 132 3.10 -8.23 -8.18
CA SER A 132 4.38 -7.64 -7.78
C SER A 132 4.21 -6.20 -7.28
N TYR A 133 3.29 -5.45 -7.89
CA TYR A 133 2.97 -4.08 -7.47
C TYR A 133 2.22 -4.07 -6.13
N ALA A 134 1.28 -5.00 -5.92
CA ALA A 134 0.63 -5.18 -4.62
C ALA A 134 1.65 -5.53 -3.52
N TYR A 135 2.62 -6.40 -3.83
CA TYR A 135 3.70 -6.73 -2.90
C TYR A 135 4.56 -5.51 -2.56
N TRP A 136 4.96 -4.73 -3.56
CA TRP A 136 5.73 -3.51 -3.35
C TRP A 136 4.97 -2.50 -2.47
N LEU A 137 3.68 -2.30 -2.73
CA LEU A 137 2.81 -1.42 -1.94
C LEU A 137 2.75 -1.86 -0.48
N PHE A 138 2.53 -3.16 -0.25
CA PHE A 138 2.45 -3.70 1.10
C PHE A 138 3.79 -3.58 1.83
N LEU A 139 4.92 -3.88 1.18
CA LEU A 139 6.24 -3.66 1.77
C LEU A 139 6.49 -2.19 2.13
N ASN A 140 6.09 -1.25 1.27
CA ASN A 140 6.26 0.18 1.55
C ASN A 140 5.38 0.64 2.70
N HIS A 141 4.16 0.12 2.83
CA HIS A 141 3.31 0.33 4.00
C HIS A 141 4.01 -0.12 5.29
N LEU A 142 4.61 -1.31 5.29
CA LEU A 142 5.32 -1.83 6.47
C LEU A 142 6.61 -1.07 6.80
N ARG A 143 7.32 -0.56 5.78
CA ARG A 143 8.48 0.32 5.96
C ARG A 143 8.08 1.72 6.45
N GLY A 144 6.93 2.23 6.00
CA GLY A 144 6.36 3.49 6.45
C GLY A 144 6.03 3.48 7.95
N HIS A 145 5.64 2.33 8.51
CA HIS A 145 5.52 2.16 9.95
C HIS A 145 6.84 2.26 10.74
N GLN A 146 8.00 2.21 10.08
CA GLN A 146 9.29 2.54 10.69
C GLN A 146 9.64 4.04 10.57
N ASN A 147 8.96 4.78 9.67
CA ASN A 147 9.26 6.16 9.29
C ASN A 147 8.00 7.04 9.25
N ASP A 148 7.25 7.15 10.35
CA ASP A 148 6.13 8.11 10.50
C ASP A 148 6.57 9.61 10.46
N ASN A 149 7.71 9.94 9.82
CA ASN A 149 8.30 11.28 9.77
C ASN A 149 8.57 11.82 8.35
N LEU A 150 8.21 11.11 7.27
CA LEU A 150 8.55 11.56 5.91
C LEU A 150 7.46 12.38 5.19
N ASP A 151 6.32 12.63 5.82
CA ASP A 151 5.31 13.56 5.29
C ASP A 151 5.54 15.03 5.75
N LEU A 152 6.69 15.35 6.37
CA LEU A 152 7.01 16.70 6.89
C LEU A 152 8.11 17.46 6.13
N VAL A 153 8.62 16.95 5.00
CA VAL A 153 9.64 17.68 4.21
C VAL A 153 9.22 17.75 2.74
N SER A 154 8.16 18.51 2.43
CA SER A 154 7.84 18.89 1.05
C SER A 154 7.14 20.26 0.95
N SER A 155 7.33 21.13 1.92
CA SER A 155 6.80 22.49 1.87
C SER A 155 7.74 23.43 2.61
N GLN A 156 8.84 23.76 1.93
CA GLN A 156 9.57 25.01 2.09
C GLN A 156 10.24 25.32 0.75
N ASP A 157 9.53 26.16 -0.01
CA ASP A 157 10.06 27.32 -0.73
C ASP A 157 11.01 27.05 -1.90
N ALA A 158 10.38 26.84 -3.06
CA ALA A 158 10.85 27.49 -4.28
C ALA A 158 10.39 28.95 -4.22
N ASP A 159 11.33 29.87 -4.02
CA ASP A 159 11.21 31.25 -4.46
C ASP A 159 12.48 31.64 -5.21
N LEU A 160 12.25 32.32 -6.34
CA LEU A 160 13.20 32.67 -7.39
C LEU A 160 14.19 33.76 -6.95
N GLU A 161 15.33 33.80 -7.64
CA GLU A 161 15.75 34.97 -8.44
C GLU A 161 16.75 34.47 -9.52
N PRO A 162 16.62 34.90 -10.79
CA PRO A 162 17.66 34.70 -11.80
C PRO A 162 18.70 35.84 -11.70
N GLU A 163 19.94 35.54 -11.34
CA GLU A 163 21.03 36.50 -11.54
C GLU A 163 21.35 36.64 -13.03
N THR A 164 20.79 37.69 -13.62
CA THR A 164 21.38 38.37 -14.77
C THR A 164 22.67 39.04 -14.31
N THR A 165 23.80 38.68 -14.92
CA THR A 165 24.93 39.62 -15.03
C THR A 165 25.35 39.68 -16.50
N GLU A 166 25.11 40.86 -17.06
CA GLU A 166 25.57 41.34 -18.36
C GLU A 166 27.10 41.53 -18.36
N ASP A 167 27.65 41.53 -19.57
CA ASP A 167 29.03 41.84 -19.94
C ASP A 167 29.56 43.16 -19.36
N CYS A 168 30.83 43.14 -18.92
CA CYS A 168 31.86 44.19 -19.07
C CYS A 168 33.24 43.61 -18.78
#